data_AF-A0A7J7NG62-F1
#
_entry.id   AF-A0A7J7NG62-F1
#
_cell.length_a   1.000
_cell.length_b   1.000
_cell.length_c   1.000
_cell.angle_alpha   90.00
_cell.angle_beta   90.00
_cell.angle_gamma   90.00
#
_symmetry.space_group_name_H-M   'P 1'
#
loop_
_entity.id
_entity.type
_entity.pdbx_description
1 polymer ?
#
loop_
_entity_poly.entity_id
_entity_poly.type
_entity_poly.pdbx_seq_one_letter_code
_entity_poly.pdbx_strand_id
1 'polypeptide(L)' 'MAQNCRTKLNILVTGTPGAGKTTMSPLLADVAQLRHVNVGDVVKEKNLYDGWDENLKCNFIKEDLVCTR' A
#
# COMPACT_ATOMS: atom_id res chain seq x y z
N MET A 1 -11.93 -27.13 15.71
CA MET A 1 -11.60 -26.41 14.45
C MET A 1 -11.65 -24.93 14.76
N ALA A 2 -10.52 -24.33 15.15
CA ALA A 2 -10.49 -22.93 15.55
C ALA A 2 -10.51 -22.05 14.29
N GLN A 3 -11.62 -21.32 14.10
CA GLN A 3 -11.71 -20.18 13.20
C GLN A 3 -10.54 -19.24 13.51
N ASN A 4 -9.72 -18.95 12.50
CA ASN A 4 -8.68 -17.94 12.56
C ASN A 4 -9.37 -16.57 12.63
N CYS A 5 -9.93 -16.22 13.80
CA CYS A 5 -10.58 -14.94 14.02
C CYS A 5 -9.51 -13.85 13.88
N ARG A 6 -9.54 -13.13 12.75
CA ARG A 6 -8.66 -11.99 12.51
C ARG A 6 -8.98 -10.92 13.55
N THR A 7 -8.15 -10.83 14.59
CA THR A 7 -8.35 -9.87 15.70
C THR A 7 -7.91 -8.45 15.36
N LYS A 8 -7.19 -8.27 14.25
CA LYS A 8 -6.66 -6.96 13.81
C LYS A 8 -7.33 -6.49 12.51
N LEU A 9 -7.77 -5.24 12.50
CA LEU A 9 -8.42 -4.57 11.38
C LEU A 9 -7.41 -4.26 10.25
N ASN A 10 -7.89 -4.28 9.00
CA ASN A 10 -7.17 -3.67 7.87
C ASN A 10 -7.76 -2.30 7.55
N ILE A 11 -6.90 -1.31 7.39
CA ILE A 11 -7.30 0.06 7.03
C ILE A 11 -6.66 0.39 5.69
N LEU A 12 -7.48 0.78 4.72
CA LEU A 12 -7.01 1.31 3.43
C LEU A 12 -7.09 2.84 3.47
N VAL A 13 -5.94 3.49 3.38
CA VAL A 13 -5.85 4.96 3.28
C VAL A 13 -5.64 5.35 1.83
N THR A 14 -6.66 5.94 1.21
CA THR A 14 -6.64 6.39 -0.19
C THR A 14 -7.07 7.86 -0.31
N GLY A 15 -6.80 8.47 -1.45
CA GLY A 15 -7.08 9.89 -1.71
C GLY A 15 -6.13 10.47 -2.76
N THR A 16 -6.40 11.69 -3.23
CA THR A 16 -5.60 12.36 -4.27
C THR A 16 -4.13 12.51 -3.86
N PRO A 17 -3.17 12.42 -4.81
CA PRO A 17 -1.76 12.74 -4.54
C PRO A 17 -1.63 14.10 -3.85
N GLY A 18 -0.80 14.18 -2.79
CA GLY A 18 -0.64 15.41 -2.00
C GLY A 18 -1.60 15.56 -0.81
N ALA A 19 -2.63 14.72 -0.64
CA ALA A 19 -3.56 14.78 0.50
C ALA A 19 -2.97 14.39 1.88
N GLY A 20 -1.65 14.24 2.01
CA GLY A 20 -0.98 13.95 3.29
C GLY A 20 -1.01 12.49 3.76
N LYS A 21 -1.42 11.54 2.92
CA LYS A 21 -1.54 10.11 3.27
C LYS A 21 -0.23 9.51 3.77
N THR A 22 0.89 9.78 3.10
CA THR A 22 2.22 9.29 3.51
C THR A 22 2.67 9.84 4.86
N THR A 23 2.14 10.99 5.27
CA THR A 23 2.41 11.61 6.58
C THR A 23 1.50 11.06 7.67
N MET A 24 0.21 10.89 7.38
CA MET A 24 -0.80 10.46 8.35
C MET A 24 -0.81 8.95 8.60
N SER A 25 -0.58 8.14 7.57
CA SER A 25 -0.69 6.67 7.65
C SER A 25 0.32 6.02 8.61
N PRO A 26 1.60 6.45 8.66
CA PRO A 26 2.55 5.95 9.66
C PRO A 26 2.14 6.31 11.10
N LEU A 27 1.68 7.54 11.32
CA LEU A 27 1.22 8.00 12.64
C LEU A 27 -0.01 7.22 13.11
N LEU A 28 -0.96 6.97 12.20
CA LEU A 28 -2.15 6.17 12.48
C LEU A 28 -1.78 4.72 12.82
N ALA A 29 -0.82 4.14 12.10
CA ALA A 29 -0.36 2.78 12.36
C ALA A 29 0.35 2.64 13.71
N ASP A 30 1.14 3.64 14.12
CA ASP A 30 1.81 3.69 15.41
C ASP A 30 0.78 3.73 16.57
N VAL A 31 -0.17 4.67 16.49
CA VAL A 31 -1.24 4.82 17.49
C VAL A 31 -2.14 3.58 17.56
N ALA A 32 -2.49 3.00 16.41
CA ALA A 32 -3.34 1.81 16.34
C ALA A 32 -2.60 0.49 16.60
N GLN A 33 -1.27 0.53 16.79
CA GLN A 33 -0.41 -0.66 16.87
C GLN A 33 -0.60 -1.63 15.68
N LEU A 34 -0.79 -1.06 14.50
CA LEU A 34 -0.94 -1.76 13.23
C LEU A 34 0.35 -1.69 12.41
N ARG A 35 0.49 -2.61 11.47
CA ARG A 35 1.59 -2.57 10.51
C ARG A 35 1.24 -1.59 9.38
N HIS A 36 2.00 -0.51 9.26
CA HIS A 36 1.93 0.34 8.08
C HIS A 36 2.56 -0.37 6.88
N VAL A 37 1.86 -0.39 5.75
CA VAL A 37 2.36 -0.91 4.48
C VAL A 37 2.12 0.14 3.41
N ASN A 38 3.21 0.70 2.88
CA ASN A 38 3.15 1.60 1.73
C ASN A 38 3.22 0.78 0.44
N VAL A 39 2.14 0.79 -0.33
CA VAL A 39 2.06 0.05 -1.60
C VAL A 39 3.13 0.50 -2.59
N GLY A 40 3.46 1.80 -2.63
CA GLY A 40 4.47 2.33 -3.55
C GLY A 40 5.88 1.78 -3.25
N ASP A 41 6.21 1.58 -1.99
CA ASP A 41 7.49 1.00 -1.58
C ASP A 41 7.53 -0.49 -1.90
N VAL A 42 6.44 -1.21 -1.63
CA VAL A 42 6.31 -2.65 -1.96
C VAL A 42 6.45 -2.90 -3.46
N VAL A 43 5.83 -2.06 -4.30
CA VAL A 43 5.93 -2.17 -5.77
C VAL A 43 7.36 -1.93 -6.25
N LYS A 44 8.08 -0.96 -5.66
CA LYS A 44 9.49 -0.70 -5.97
C LYS A 44 10.39 -1.85 -5.52
N GLU A 45 10.26 -2.30 -4.28
CA GLU A 45 11.08 -3.39 -3.70
C GLU A 45 10.91 -4.70 -4.47
N LYS A 46 9.67 -5.04 -4.86
CA LYS A 46 9.36 -6.27 -5.58
C LYS A 46 9.43 -6.14 -7.10
N ASN A 47 9.85 -4.98 -7.62
CA ASN A 47 9.86 -4.66 -9.04
C ASN A 47 8.54 -5.02 -9.77
N LEU A 48 7.40 -4.69 -9.16
CA LEU A 48 6.05 -5.01 -9.68
C LEU A 48 5.54 -3.95 -10.64
N TYR A 49 6.42 -3.43 -11.48
CA TYR A 49 6.09 -2.47 -12.52
C TYR A 49 6.49 -3.02 -13.89
N ASP A 50 5.70 -2.70 -14.91
CA ASP A 50 5.93 -3.16 -16.29
C ASP A 50 5.90 -1.97 -17.24
N GLY A 51 7.06 -1.35 -17.40
CA GLY A 51 7.24 -0.17 -18.24
C GLY A 51 7.21 1.15 -17.46
N TRP A 52 7.76 2.16 -18.12
CA TRP A 52 7.84 3.55 -17.64
C TRP A 52 6.98 4.43 -18.56
N ASP A 53 6.09 5.22 -17.96
CA ASP A 53 5.37 6.26 -18.67
C ASP A 53 6.24 7.52 -18.71
N GLU A 54 6.74 7.89 -19.89
CA GLU A 54 7.54 9.11 -20.07
C GLU A 54 6.71 10.40 -19.91
N ASN A 55 5.40 10.36 -20.19
CA ASN A 55 4.53 11.54 -20.10
C ASN A 55 4.20 11.87 -18.64
N LEU A 56 3.91 10.85 -17.84
CA LEU A 56 3.56 10.99 -16.43
C LEU A 56 4.76 10.82 -15.50
N LYS A 57 5.95 10.48 -16.05
CA LYS A 57 7.18 10.18 -15.31
C LYS A 57 6.93 9.20 -14.16
N CYS A 58 6.18 8.13 -14.45
CA CYS A 58 5.81 7.13 -13.45
C CYS A 58 5.89 5.71 -14.01
N ASN A 59 6.14 4.75 -13.13
CA ASN A 59 6.10 3.33 -13.45
C ASN A 59 4.66 2.85 -13.63
N PHE A 60 4.38 2.06 -14.67
CA PHE A 60 3.11 1.34 -14.79
C PHE A 60 3.07 0.20 -13.76
N ILE A 61 2.19 0.32 -12.77
CA ILE A 61 2.06 -0.68 -11.70
C ILE A 61 1.23 -1.86 -12.22
N LYS A 62 1.74 -3.09 -12.06
CA LYS A 62 0.94 -4.30 -12.31
C LYS A 62 0.03 -4.58 -11.13
N GLU A 63 -1.21 -4.12 -11.21
CA GLU A 63 -2.23 -4.28 -10.16
C GLU A 63 -2.49 -5.76 -9.80
N ASP A 64 -2.45 -6.66 -10.79
CA ASP A 64 -2.64 -8.12 -10.61
C ASP A 64 -1.60 -8.76 -9.68
N LEU A 65 -0.38 -8.23 -9.67
CA LEU A 65 0.70 -8.73 -8.81
C LEU A 65 0.64 -8.15 -7.40
N VAL A 66 -0.03 -7.00 -7.24
CA VAL A 66 -0.21 -6.33 -5.95
C VAL A 66 -1.35 -6.99 -5.15
N CYS A 67 -2.39 -7.48 -5.81
CA CYS A 67 -3.43 -8.29 -5.18
C CYS A 67 -2.97 -9.73 -4.96
N THR A 68 -2.17 -9.96 -3.92
CA THR A 68 -1.88 -11.34 -3.50
C THR A 68 -3.16 -11.97 -2.90
N ARG A 69 -3.67 -13.03 -3.51
CA ARG A 69 -4.76 -13.87 -2.95
C ARG A 69 -4.35 -14.49 -1.62
#